data_AF-A0A367FLR3-F1
#
_entry.id   AF-A0A367FLR3-F1
#
_cell.length_a   1.000
_cell.length_b   1.000
_cell.length_c   1.000
_cell.angle_alpha   90.00
_cell.angle_beta   90.00
_cell.angle_gamma   90.00
#
_symmetry.space_group_name_H-M   'P 1'
#
loop_
_entity.id
_entity.type
_entity.pdbx_description
1 polymer ?
#
loop_
_entity_poly.entity_id
_entity_poly.type
_entity_poly.pdbx_seq_one_letter_code
_entity_poly.pdbx_strand_id
1 'polypeptide(L)'
;MASWPSAGCAADGARMTVRGQGGPHVSLREFQITYHVPIQGVGEPLVHFWLEHLGDSSGVYGFRVLSSDGQTVHAEGRRVNVNLDPATLRPTPFSDETRDAAQVLAA
;
A
#
# COMPACT_ATOMS: atom_id res chain seq x y z
N MET A 1 4.53 -15.35 5.18
CA MET A 1 3.13 -15.15 4.73
C MET A 1 2.38 -14.42 5.83
N ALA A 2 2.33 -13.09 5.76
CA ALA A 2 1.46 -12.30 6.63
C ALA A 2 0.17 -12.01 5.86
N SER A 3 -0.90 -12.75 6.17
CA SER A 3 -2.24 -12.37 5.77
C SER A 3 -2.71 -11.23 6.68
N TRP A 4 -3.33 -10.21 6.08
CA TRP A 4 -3.78 -8.94 6.71
C TRP A 4 -4.60 -9.00 8.02
N PRO A 5 -5.31 -10.07 8.42
CA PRO A 5 -6.16 -9.99 9.62
C PRO A 5 -5.41 -9.82 10.95
N SER A 6 -4.10 -10.06 11.02
CA SER A 6 -3.38 -10.08 12.30
C SER A 6 -2.90 -8.71 12.82
N ALA A 7 -3.01 -7.64 12.04
CA ALA A 7 -2.49 -6.31 12.40
C ALA A 7 -3.57 -5.30 12.84
N GLY A 8 -4.80 -5.75 13.16
CA GLY A 8 -5.89 -4.85 13.58
C GLY A 8 -6.45 -3.94 12.48
N CYS A 9 -5.99 -4.13 11.23
CA CYS A 9 -6.53 -3.49 10.04
C CYS A 9 -7.66 -4.37 9.48
N ALA A 10 -8.92 -3.97 9.72
CA ALA A 10 -10.06 -4.55 9.02
C ALA A 10 -10.32 -3.73 7.75
N ALA A 11 -10.05 -4.32 6.59
CA ALA A 11 -10.51 -3.77 5.31
C ALA A 11 -11.96 -4.24 5.10
N ASP A 12 -12.92 -3.43 5.53
CA ASP A 12 -14.30 -3.57 5.05
C ASP A 12 -14.42 -2.84 3.72
N GLY A 13 -14.36 -3.61 2.63
CA GLY A 13 -14.95 -3.39 1.30
C GLY A 13 -14.55 -2.17 0.46
N ALA A 14 -14.17 -1.05 1.07
CA ALA A 14 -13.85 0.20 0.37
C ALA A 14 -13.13 1.23 1.26
N ARG A 15 -12.89 0.95 2.55
CA ARG A 15 -12.40 1.97 3.49
C ARG A 15 -11.25 1.47 4.35
N MET A 16 -10.06 1.96 4.05
CA MET A 16 -8.94 1.95 5.00
C MET A 16 -9.20 3.05 6.03
N THR A 17 -9.80 2.72 7.18
CA THR A 17 -9.74 3.59 8.35
C THR A 17 -8.47 3.25 9.13
N VAL A 18 -7.42 4.04 8.92
CA VAL A 18 -6.30 4.07 9.88
C VAL A 18 -6.90 4.56 11.20
N ARG A 19 -6.94 3.69 12.21
CA ARG A 19 -7.44 4.05 13.55
C ARG A 19 -6.43 5.01 14.20
N GLY A 20 -6.70 6.30 14.15
CA GLY A 20 -5.92 7.34 14.84
C GLY A 20 -6.15 8.72 14.23
N GLN A 21 -6.29 9.75 15.05
CA GLN A 21 -6.29 11.15 14.57
C GLN A 21 -4.84 11.59 14.35
N GLY A 22 -4.19 11.11 13.29
CA GLY A 22 -2.78 11.46 13.03
C GLY A 22 -2.01 10.59 12.03
N GLY A 23 -2.68 9.84 11.15
CA GLY A 23 -2.00 9.04 10.12
C GLY A 23 -1.21 9.91 9.12
N PRO A 24 -0.23 9.32 8.40
CA PRO A 24 0.59 10.07 7.47
C PRO A 24 -0.26 10.65 6.32
N HIS A 25 0.03 11.87 5.90
CA HIS A 25 -0.61 12.51 4.76
C HIS A 25 0.17 12.17 3.49
N VAL A 26 -0.07 10.97 2.97
CA VAL A 26 0.69 10.43 1.84
C VAL A 26 0.15 10.91 0.49
N SER A 27 1.04 11.49 -0.33
CA SER A 27 0.78 11.84 -1.72
C SER A 27 1.54 10.91 -2.66
N LEU A 28 0.93 10.59 -3.80
CA LEU A 28 1.55 9.83 -4.88
C LEU A 28 2.61 10.66 -5.60
N ARG A 29 3.86 10.19 -5.59
CA ARG A 29 4.96 10.81 -6.34
C ARG A 29 5.18 10.10 -7.68
N GLU A 30 5.14 8.77 -7.69
CA GLU A 30 5.30 7.96 -8.90
C GLU A 30 4.34 6.77 -8.84
N PHE A 31 3.79 6.42 -10.00
CA PHE A 31 2.95 5.23 -10.17
C PHE A 31 3.22 4.61 -11.53
N GLN A 32 3.59 3.34 -11.53
CA GLN A 32 3.76 2.53 -12.73
C GLN A 32 3.00 1.22 -12.56
N ILE A 33 2.34 0.79 -13.62
CA ILE A 33 1.64 -0.48 -13.68
C ILE A 33 1.79 -1.09 -15.07
N THR A 34 2.00 -2.40 -15.12
CA THR A 34 1.97 -3.21 -16.33
C THR A 34 0.79 -4.17 -16.22
N TYR A 35 -0.02 -4.26 -17.27
CA TYR A 35 -1.14 -5.19 -17.37
C TYR A 35 -0.76 -6.37 -18.26
N HIS A 36 -0.94 -7.60 -17.76
CA HIS A 36 -0.56 -8.82 -18.46
C HIS A 36 -1.76 -9.54 -19.06
N VAL A 37 -2.83 -9.72 -18.28
CA VAL A 37 -4.03 -10.46 -18.68
C VAL A 37 -5.27 -9.77 -18.11
N PRO A 38 -6.33 -9.52 -18.92
CA PRO A 38 -7.52 -8.82 -18.44
C PRO A 38 -8.31 -9.65 -17.42
N ILE A 39 -8.96 -8.97 -16.48
CA ILE A 39 -10.03 -9.54 -15.66
C ILE A 39 -11.32 -9.44 -16.47
N GLN A 40 -11.96 -10.58 -16.76
CA GLN A 40 -13.06 -10.66 -17.72
C GLN A 40 -14.47 -10.55 -17.11
N GLY A 41 -14.59 -10.38 -15.80
CA GLY A 41 -15.87 -10.29 -15.10
C GLY A 41 -15.74 -9.70 -13.70
N VAL A 42 -16.88 -9.50 -13.05
CA VAL A 42 -16.93 -9.07 -11.65
C VAL A 42 -16.38 -10.18 -10.76
N GLY A 43 -15.51 -9.82 -9.82
CA GLY A 43 -14.92 -10.74 -8.86
C GLY A 43 -14.10 -10.01 -7.80
N GLU A 44 -13.45 -10.77 -6.93
CA GLU A 44 -12.63 -10.27 -5.83
C GLU A 44 -11.14 -10.55 -6.11
N PRO A 45 -10.47 -9.74 -6.95
CA PRO A 45 -9.04 -9.89 -7.16
C PRO A 45 -8.28 -9.63 -5.86
N LEU A 46 -7.17 -10.34 -5.67
CA LEU A 46 -6.30 -10.12 -4.52
C LEU A 46 -5.26 -9.06 -4.89
N VAL A 47 -4.95 -8.15 -3.97
CA VAL A 47 -3.81 -7.22 -4.13
C VAL A 47 -2.78 -7.53 -3.07
N HIS A 48 -1.58 -7.87 -3.52
CA HIS A 48 -0.44 -8.10 -2.64
C HIS A 48 0.52 -6.92 -2.74
N PHE A 49 0.78 -6.27 -1.60
CA PHE A 49 1.76 -5.21 -1.44
C PHE A 49 2.98 -5.71 -0.67
N TRP A 50 4.14 -5.16 -0.99
CA TRP A 50 5.35 -5.28 -0.18
C TRP A 50 6.12 -3.96 -0.21
N LEU A 51 6.94 -3.74 0.82
CA LEU A 51 7.76 -2.54 0.95
C LEU A 51 9.12 -2.81 0.30
N GLU A 52 9.46 -2.05 -0.74
CA GLU A 52 10.79 -2.13 -1.38
C GLU A 52 11.80 -1.25 -0.64
N HIS A 53 11.35 -0.08 -0.17
CA HIS A 53 12.18 0.87 0.55
C HIS A 53 11.34 1.82 1.41
N LEU A 54 11.82 2.14 2.61
CA LEU A 54 11.25 3.17 3.46
C LEU A 54 12.32 4.18 3.88
N GLY A 55 12.27 5.37 3.27
CA GLY A 55 13.12 6.50 3.60
C GLY A 55 12.57 7.29 4.79
N ASP A 56 13.04 8.54 4.92
CA ASP A 56 12.59 9.43 6.00
C ASP A 56 11.15 9.90 5.78
N SER A 57 10.91 10.56 4.65
CA SER A 57 9.61 11.11 4.26
C SER A 57 8.99 10.42 3.04
N SER A 58 9.56 9.32 2.55
CA SER A 58 9.09 8.63 1.33
C SER A 58 9.13 7.11 1.45
N GLY A 59 8.16 6.43 0.86
CA GLY A 59 8.07 4.98 0.81
C GLY A 59 7.87 4.48 -0.61
N VAL A 60 8.55 3.38 -0.94
CA VAL A 60 8.45 2.68 -2.22
C VAL A 60 7.81 1.33 -1.97
N TYR A 61 6.72 1.07 -2.69
CA TYR A 61 5.94 -0.15 -2.61
C TYR A 61 5.93 -0.84 -3.96
N GLY A 62 6.16 -2.15 -3.96
CA GLY A 62 5.77 -3.01 -5.05
C GLY A 62 4.35 -3.54 -4.81
N PHE A 63 3.65 -3.84 -5.90
CA PHE A 63 2.36 -4.51 -5.80
C PHE A 63 2.11 -5.44 -6.99
N ARG A 64 1.26 -6.44 -6.75
CA ARG A 64 0.67 -7.28 -7.80
C ARG A 64 -0.81 -7.50 -7.57
N VAL A 65 -1.57 -7.52 -8.66
CA VAL A 65 -3.00 -7.83 -8.71
C VAL A 65 -3.14 -9.27 -9.22
N LEU A 66 -3.79 -10.09 -8.41
CA LEU A 66 -3.94 -11.52 -8.64
C LEU A 66 -5.42 -11.88 -8.83
N SER A 67 -5.68 -12.99 -9.51
CA SER A 67 -6.97 -13.67 -9.43
C SER A 67 -7.30 -14.06 -7.98
N SER A 68 -8.58 -14.35 -7.71
CA SER A 68 -9.04 -14.72 -6.36
C SER A 68 -8.38 -16.00 -5.81
N ASP A 69 -7.94 -16.90 -6.69
CA ASP A 69 -7.18 -18.11 -6.35
C ASP A 69 -5.65 -17.88 -6.24
N GLY A 70 -5.19 -16.65 -6.48
CA GLY A 70 -3.79 -16.25 -6.43
C GLY A 70 -2.92 -16.79 -7.58
N GLN A 71 -3.49 -17.47 -8.58
CA GLN A 71 -2.71 -18.16 -9.63
C GLN A 71 -2.34 -17.29 -10.82
N THR A 72 -3.16 -16.28 -11.15
CA THR A 72 -2.94 -15.41 -12.30
C THR A 72 -2.51 -14.03 -11.85
N VAL A 73 -1.36 -13.54 -12.30
CA VAL A 73 -0.97 -12.13 -12.17
C VAL A 73 -1.62 -11.34 -13.31
N HIS A 74 -2.63 -10.54 -12.98
CA HIS A 74 -3.30 -9.68 -13.94
C HIS A 74 -2.50 -8.41 -14.23
N ALA A 75 -1.87 -7.86 -13.19
CA ALA A 75 -1.04 -6.67 -13.28
C ALA A 75 -0.02 -6.64 -12.16
N GLU A 76 1.09 -5.94 -12.38
CA GLU A 76 2.08 -5.64 -11.35
C GLU A 76 2.62 -4.24 -11.54
N GLY A 77 3.17 -3.67 -10.47
CA GLY A 77 3.62 -2.29 -10.53
C GLY A 77 4.36 -1.83 -9.30
N ARG A 78 4.71 -0.55 -9.36
CA ARG A 78 5.49 0.16 -8.35
C ARG A 78 4.83 1.49 -8.03
N ARG A 79 4.84 1.85 -6.75
CA ARG A 79 4.29 3.10 -6.23
C ARG A 79 5.29 3.79 -5.31
N VAL A 80 5.53 5.07 -5.53
CA VAL A 80 6.28 5.93 -4.61
C VAL A 80 5.32 6.91 -3.94
N ASN A 81 5.32 6.93 -2.62
CA ASN A 81 4.59 7.90 -1.81
C ASN A 81 5.54 8.82 -1.07
N VAL A 82 5.10 10.05 -0.83
CA VAL A 82 5.77 11.02 0.04
C VAL A 82 4.79 11.46 1.12
N ASN A 83 5.24 11.46 2.37
CA ASN A 83 4.50 12.04 3.48
C ASN A 83 4.67 13.55 3.47
N LEU A 84 3.56 14.29 3.54
CA LEU A 84 3.57 15.74 3.55
C LEU A 84 3.01 16.26 4.87
N ASP A 85 3.50 17.41 5.31
CA ASP A 85 2.80 18.20 6.32
C ASP A 85 1.53 18.80 5.65
N PRO A 86 0.34 18.58 6.21
CA PRO A 86 -0.92 18.99 5.56
C PRO A 86 -1.14 20.51 5.54
N ALA A 87 -0.45 21.28 6.39
CA ALA A 87 -0.55 22.73 6.43
C ALA A 87 0.39 23.40 5.41
N THR A 88 1.57 22.83 5.21
CA THR A 88 2.65 23.44 4.40
C THR A 88 2.88 22.73 3.06
N LEU A 89 2.37 21.51 2.90
CA LEU A 89 2.61 20.60 1.77
C LEU A 89 4.09 20.35 1.49
N ARG A 90 4.94 20.46 2.52
CA ARG A 90 6.35 20.09 2.47
C ARG A 90 6.56 18.66 2.94
N PRO A 91 7.56 17.93 2.41
CA PRO A 91 7.91 16.60 2.93
C PRO A 91 8.19 16.64 4.42
N THR A 92 7.61 15.70 5.16
CA THR A 92 7.82 15.56 6.62
C THR A 92 8.12 14.10 6.94
N PRO A 93 8.98 13.81 7.94
CA PRO A 93 9.30 12.44 8.33
C PRO A 93 8.04 11.60 8.62
N PHE A 94 8.08 10.31 8.31
CA PHE A 94 7.10 9.38 8.85
C PHE A 94 7.26 9.26 10.37
N SER A 95 6.13 9.16 11.09
CA SER A 95 6.15 8.87 12.53
C SER A 95 6.68 7.48 12.81
N ASP A 96 7.18 7.26 14.03
CA ASP A 96 7.61 5.94 14.49
C ASP A 96 6.47 4.91 14.40
N GLU A 97 5.24 5.30 14.75
CA GLU A 97 4.04 4.47 14.60
C GLU A 97 3.84 4.02 13.13
N THR A 98 4.02 4.94 12.17
CA THR A 98 3.91 4.59 10.74
C THR A 98 5.05 3.65 10.34
N ARG A 99 6.25 3.89 10.85
CA ARG A 99 7.43 3.07 10.58
C ARG A 99 7.26 1.64 11.11
N ASP A 100 6.72 1.49 12.31
CA ASP A 100 6.43 0.21 12.94
C ASP A 100 5.32 -0.54 12.19
N ALA A 101 4.24 0.16 11.81
CA ALA A 101 3.18 -0.43 11.00
C ALA A 101 3.71 -0.91 9.62
N ALA A 102 4.67 -0.20 9.03
CA ALA A 102 5.27 -0.58 7.75
C ALA A 102 6.10 -1.87 7.82
N GLN A 103 6.56 -2.30 9.01
CA GLN A 103 7.35 -3.53 9.16
C GLN A 103 6.56 -4.78 8.75
N VAL A 104 5.24 -4.77 8.83
CA VAL A 104 4.37 -5.87 8.35
C VAL A 104 4.54 -6.14 6.85
N LEU A 105 4.98 -5.12 6.09
CA LEU A 105 5.19 -5.20 4.64
C LEU A 105 6.66 -5.45 4.26
N ALA A 106 7.58 -5.48 5.22
CA ALA A 106 9.03 -5.59 5.00
C ALA A 106 9.53 -7.05 4.92
N ALA A 107 8.68 -7.97 4.47
CA ALA A 107 8.98 -9.41 4.40
C ALA A 107 9.86 -9.79 3.20
#